data_AF-A0A0L8IEQ0-F1
#
_entry.id   AF-A0A0L8IEQ0-F1
#
_cell.length_a   1.000
_cell.length_b   1.000
_cell.length_c   1.000
_cell.angle_alpha   90.00
_cell.angle_beta   90.00
_cell.angle_gamma   90.00
#
_symmetry.space_group_name_H-M   'P 1'
#
loop_
_entity.id
_entity.type
_entity.pdbx_description
1 polymer ?
#
loop_
_entity_poly.entity_id
_entity_poly.type
_entity_poly.pdbx_seq_one_letter_code
_entity_poly.pdbx_strand_id
1 'polypeptide(L)'
;MMALKFTNLIFRKHVKNNLLSYIFLIRKWSHQTTKSANKPCFGFLFDIDGVIVRGKNLLPSAKEAFKLLTDEYGRFIVPALFVTNAGNMLRQEKAKQLSKWLDVQVQPDQVVMSHSPLKMFRQFHDKHVLVSGQGPVLEIAKNLGFTKVTTIETLRQTFPLLDMVDHKRRQVAPCAFEKYFPKIEAVILFGEPVRWETNLQLITDVLLSDGLPNFVPREIPYPHLPILACNMDLLWMAEACIPRFGHGCFMHCLECLYQKVTGRELKYTALIGKPSEITYHHADYLLSLQAQSIGINGVQTIYCIGDNPETDIYGGNLYNRYLHSRSAKQRKQAKKVQQLANTTNSSINSDMSSVDELMDTEDTVIDLMSSGTDESIILTDKSVSILVCTGVYTTDSDFVTYGGKEISNHNHRDFVLDSELKKPTYVTQNVLEAVKLVFEKENYH
;
A
#
# COMPACT_ATOMS: atom_id res chain seq x y z
N MET A 1 -16.83 -21.45 -5.12
CA MET A 1 -16.74 -21.97 -3.74
C MET A 1 -15.96 -23.29 -3.68
N MET A 2 -14.74 -23.32 -4.24
CA MET A 2 -13.91 -24.55 -4.29
C MET A 2 -12.43 -24.21 -4.49
N ALA A 3 -11.84 -23.49 -3.53
CA ALA A 3 -10.39 -23.20 -3.50
C ALA A 3 -9.94 -22.98 -2.05
N LEU A 4 -10.09 -23.98 -1.19
CA LEU A 4 -9.71 -23.87 0.23
C LEU A 4 -9.55 -25.25 0.89
N LYS A 5 -8.67 -26.13 0.38
CA LYS A 5 -8.41 -27.44 1.05
C LYS A 5 -6.98 -28.00 1.02
N PHE A 6 -5.93 -27.26 0.65
CA PHE A 6 -4.58 -27.87 0.55
C PHE A 6 -3.46 -27.31 1.45
N THR A 7 -3.74 -26.39 2.38
CA THR A 7 -2.68 -25.74 3.20
C THR A 7 -2.50 -26.29 4.62
N ASN A 8 -3.21 -27.33 5.05
CA ASN A 8 -3.40 -27.59 6.49
C ASN A 8 -2.50 -28.66 7.17
N LEU A 9 -1.38 -29.11 6.60
CA LEU A 9 -0.64 -30.25 7.20
C LEU A 9 0.78 -29.99 7.75
N ILE A 10 1.37 -28.80 7.60
CA ILE A 10 2.78 -28.59 8.02
C ILE A 10 2.97 -27.69 9.26
N PHE A 11 1.93 -26.96 9.73
CA PHE A 11 2.10 -25.91 10.74
C PHE A 11 1.86 -26.30 12.22
N ARG A 12 1.86 -27.58 12.58
CA ARG A 12 1.54 -28.03 13.96
C ARG A 12 2.72 -28.09 14.95
N LYS A 13 3.92 -27.59 14.62
CA LYS A 13 5.12 -27.81 15.46
C LYS A 13 5.95 -26.60 15.92
N HIS A 14 5.54 -25.35 15.67
CA HIS A 14 6.37 -24.17 16.03
C HIS A 14 5.74 -23.10 16.93
N VAL A 15 4.49 -23.25 17.38
CA VAL A 15 3.79 -22.20 18.16
C VAL A 15 4.00 -22.30 19.70
N LYS A 16 4.75 -23.28 20.22
CA LYS A 16 4.83 -23.51 21.68
C LYS A 16 5.83 -22.65 22.47
N ASN A 17 6.72 -21.88 21.84
CA ASN A 17 7.86 -21.28 22.56
C ASN A 17 7.84 -19.75 22.78
N ASN A 18 6.84 -19.00 22.33
CA ASN A 18 6.81 -17.53 22.48
C ASN A 18 5.84 -16.97 23.53
N LEU A 19 5.07 -17.81 24.23
CA LEU A 19 4.02 -17.34 25.14
C LEU A 19 4.52 -16.97 26.55
N LEU A 20 5.65 -17.53 26.99
CA LEU A 20 6.22 -17.28 28.32
C LEU A 20 6.99 -15.95 28.42
N SER A 21 7.49 -15.44 27.29
CA SER A 21 8.19 -14.16 27.19
C SER A 21 7.26 -12.96 27.45
N TYR A 22 5.97 -13.11 27.15
CA TYR A 22 4.99 -12.02 27.17
C TYR A 22 4.50 -11.65 28.58
N ILE A 23 4.52 -12.60 29.53
CA ILE A 23 4.05 -12.38 30.90
C ILE A 23 5.14 -11.74 31.78
N PHE A 24 6.42 -11.91 31.46
CA PHE A 24 7.52 -11.34 32.25
C PHE A 24 7.83 -9.88 31.94
N LEU A 25 7.51 -9.38 30.74
CA LEU A 25 7.80 -7.98 30.36
C LEU A 25 6.84 -6.95 30.99
N ILE A 26 5.62 -7.33 31.33
CA ILE A 26 4.59 -6.39 31.84
C ILE A 26 4.85 -5.98 33.31
N ARG A 27 5.78 -6.64 34.01
CA ARG A 27 5.94 -6.49 35.47
C ARG A 27 7.15 -5.68 35.93
N LYS A 28 7.90 -5.03 35.03
CA LYS A 28 9.16 -4.33 35.41
C LYS A 28 9.31 -2.88 34.95
N TRP A 29 8.20 -2.18 34.70
CA TRP A 29 8.23 -0.72 34.50
C TRP A 29 7.37 -0.02 35.55
N SER A 30 7.93 0.10 36.76
CA SER A 30 7.47 1.07 37.75
C SER A 30 8.67 1.85 38.27
N HIS A 31 8.59 3.17 38.11
CA HIS A 31 9.40 4.23 38.72
C HIS A 31 10.86 4.39 38.27
N GLN A 32 11.07 5.38 37.40
CA GLN A 32 11.95 6.52 37.69
C GLN A 32 11.53 7.72 36.82
N THR A 33 10.84 8.67 37.44
CA THR A 33 10.46 9.97 36.86
C THR A 33 11.66 10.92 36.91
N THR A 34 12.42 10.97 35.84
CA THR A 34 13.21 12.17 35.48
C THR A 34 12.42 12.92 34.42
N LYS A 35 12.24 14.25 34.59
CA LYS A 35 11.61 15.14 33.60
C LYS A 35 12.34 15.05 32.26
N SER A 36 11.95 14.10 31.44
CA SER A 36 12.30 13.98 30.02
C SER A 36 11.50 15.03 29.26
N ALA A 37 12.12 15.72 28.30
CA ALA A 37 11.37 16.42 27.26
C ALA A 37 10.26 15.50 26.73
N ASN A 38 9.07 16.05 26.50
CA ASN A 38 7.85 15.31 26.17
C ASN A 38 8.05 14.64 24.79
N LYS A 39 8.59 13.42 24.76
CA LYS A 39 8.83 12.69 23.50
C LYS A 39 7.47 12.39 22.87
N PRO A 40 7.28 12.64 21.57
CA PRO A 40 5.99 12.41 20.94
C PRO A 40 5.67 10.91 20.92
N CYS A 41 4.41 10.58 21.22
CA CYS A 41 3.85 9.24 21.05
C CYS A 41 2.95 9.16 19.81
N PHE A 42 3.13 10.07 18.85
CA PHE A 42 2.37 10.13 17.61
C PHE A 42 3.31 10.26 16.41
N GLY A 43 2.79 10.01 15.21
CA GLY A 43 3.52 10.18 13.97
C GLY A 43 2.62 10.52 12.79
N PHE A 44 3.23 10.87 11.67
CA PHE A 44 2.52 11.32 10.47
C PHE A 44 2.75 10.42 9.27
N LEU A 45 1.70 10.20 8.48
CA LEU A 45 1.78 9.70 7.12
C LEU A 45 1.29 10.81 6.19
N PHE A 46 2.19 11.36 5.38
CA PHE A 46 1.87 12.41 4.42
C PHE A 46 1.71 11.83 3.02
N ASP A 47 0.60 12.10 2.35
CA ASP A 47 0.61 12.08 0.89
C ASP A 47 1.54 13.18 0.33
N ILE A 48 1.92 13.07 -0.94
CA ILE A 48 2.84 13.97 -1.62
C ILE A 48 2.11 14.91 -2.58
N ASP A 49 1.30 14.37 -3.49
CA ASP A 49 0.74 15.10 -4.63
C ASP A 49 -0.60 15.73 -4.23
N GLY A 50 -0.64 17.05 -4.07
CA GLY A 50 -1.78 17.78 -3.52
C GLY A 50 -1.62 18.14 -2.05
N VAL A 51 -0.67 17.53 -1.34
CA VAL A 51 -0.34 17.85 0.07
C VAL A 51 0.96 18.63 0.20
N ILE A 52 2.02 18.19 -0.49
CA ILE A 52 3.36 18.79 -0.43
C ILE A 52 3.65 19.55 -1.72
N VAL A 53 3.35 18.95 -2.87
CA VAL A 53 3.62 19.51 -4.19
C VAL A 53 2.36 19.48 -5.07
N ARG A 54 2.35 20.30 -6.12
CA ARG A 54 1.48 20.13 -7.29
C ARG A 54 2.39 19.92 -8.50
N GLY A 55 2.49 18.66 -8.93
CA GLY A 55 3.50 18.23 -9.89
C GLY A 55 4.91 18.56 -9.39
N LYS A 56 5.64 19.44 -10.09
CA LYS A 56 7.00 19.86 -9.65
C LYS A 56 7.03 21.08 -8.73
N ASN A 57 5.88 21.72 -8.49
CA ASN A 57 5.81 22.97 -7.73
C ASN A 57 5.54 22.68 -6.26
N LEU A 58 6.43 23.14 -5.39
CA LEU A 58 6.25 23.03 -3.95
C LEU A 58 5.10 23.92 -3.47
N LEU A 59 4.22 23.37 -2.64
CA LEU A 59 3.15 24.14 -2.03
C LEU A 59 3.72 25.12 -0.98
N PRO A 60 3.23 26.37 -0.91
CA PRO A 60 3.84 27.42 -0.08
C PRO A 60 4.00 27.04 1.40
N SER A 61 3.03 26.33 1.98
CA SER A 61 3.02 26.00 3.40
C SER A 61 3.83 24.74 3.75
N ALA A 62 4.29 23.97 2.76
CA ALA A 62 4.96 22.69 3.00
C ALA A 62 6.27 22.87 3.78
N LYS A 63 7.15 23.79 3.37
CA LYS A 63 8.43 24.01 4.07
C LYS A 63 8.25 24.36 5.53
N GLU A 64 7.29 25.24 5.83
CA GLU A 64 7.02 25.65 7.21
C GLU A 64 6.46 24.49 8.03
N ALA A 65 5.60 23.65 7.45
CA ALA A 65 5.06 22.47 8.12
C ALA A 65 6.18 21.51 8.53
N PHE A 66 7.12 21.22 7.62
CA PHE A 66 8.20 20.27 7.90
C PHE A 66 9.28 20.85 8.81
N LYS A 67 9.47 22.18 8.86
CA LYS A 67 10.31 22.82 9.88
C LYS A 67 9.82 22.56 11.30
N LEU A 68 8.51 22.41 11.52
CA LEU A 68 7.96 22.07 12.84
C LEU A 68 8.26 20.61 13.24
N LEU A 69 8.56 19.74 12.27
CA LEU A 69 8.80 18.32 12.48
C LEU A 69 10.29 17.97 12.58
N THR A 70 11.18 18.95 12.39
CA THR A 70 12.63 18.75 12.32
C THR A 70 13.41 19.67 13.26
N ASP A 71 14.62 19.27 13.61
CA ASP A 71 15.59 20.13 14.28
C ASP A 71 16.22 21.16 13.31
N GLU A 72 17.13 21.99 13.84
CA GLU A 72 17.87 23.01 13.08
C GLU A 72 18.74 22.45 11.94
N TYR A 73 19.03 21.15 11.95
CA TYR A 73 19.81 20.45 10.92
C TYR A 73 18.92 19.70 9.92
N GLY A 74 17.58 19.87 10.02
CA GLY A 74 16.60 19.23 9.15
C GLY A 74 16.39 17.75 9.47
N ARG A 75 16.78 17.26 10.66
CA ARG A 75 16.55 15.87 11.08
C ARG A 75 15.21 15.78 11.80
N PHE A 76 14.43 14.75 11.48
CA PHE A 76 13.10 14.55 12.07
C PHE A 76 13.19 14.32 13.58
N ILE A 77 12.41 15.12 14.34
CA ILE A 77 12.18 14.97 15.79
C ILE A 77 10.79 14.39 16.09
N VAL A 78 9.91 14.37 15.08
CA VAL A 78 8.62 13.66 15.10
C VAL A 78 8.64 12.60 13.99
N PRO A 79 8.19 11.35 14.24
CA PRO A 79 8.11 10.31 13.23
C PRO A 79 7.21 10.75 12.08
N ALA A 80 7.71 10.62 10.85
CA ALA A 80 7.01 11.04 9.65
C ALA A 80 7.47 10.23 8.44
N LEU A 81 6.49 9.64 7.75
CA LEU A 81 6.67 9.00 6.44
C LEU A 81 5.92 9.75 5.35
N PHE A 82 6.38 9.52 4.12
CA PHE A 82 5.76 9.98 2.89
C PHE A 82 5.17 8.77 2.16
N VAL A 83 3.85 8.73 1.99
CA VAL A 83 3.12 7.60 1.40
C VAL A 83 2.43 8.06 0.12
N THR A 84 2.94 7.62 -1.03
CA THR A 84 2.46 8.05 -2.36
C THR A 84 2.07 6.85 -3.22
N ASN A 85 1.04 7.05 -4.04
CA ASN A 85 0.65 6.10 -5.09
C ASN A 85 1.45 6.26 -6.39
N ALA A 86 2.44 7.15 -6.41
CA ALA A 86 3.44 7.18 -7.48
C ALA A 86 4.28 5.89 -7.47
N GLY A 87 4.48 5.31 -8.66
CA GLY A 87 5.26 4.09 -8.87
C GLY A 87 6.34 4.23 -9.95
N ASN A 88 6.75 5.46 -10.29
CA ASN A 88 7.55 5.78 -11.47
C ASN A 88 9.04 6.04 -11.20
N MET A 89 9.53 5.81 -9.98
CA MET A 89 10.93 6.02 -9.62
C MET A 89 11.34 5.23 -8.37
N LEU A 90 12.63 5.19 -8.09
CA LEU A 90 13.15 4.56 -6.88
C LEU A 90 12.84 5.40 -5.65
N ARG A 91 12.59 4.74 -4.52
CA ARG A 91 12.35 5.41 -3.22
C ARG A 91 13.51 6.33 -2.81
N GLN A 92 14.75 5.96 -3.13
CA GLN A 92 15.95 6.77 -2.86
C GLN A 92 15.94 8.08 -3.66
N GLU A 93 15.46 8.04 -4.90
CA GLU A 93 15.34 9.22 -5.75
C GLU A 93 14.22 10.13 -5.25
N LYS A 94 13.08 9.56 -4.86
CA LYS A 94 11.97 10.32 -4.26
C LYS A 94 12.38 10.96 -2.94
N ALA A 95 13.09 10.26 -2.07
CA ALA A 95 13.61 10.81 -0.82
C ALA A 95 14.56 12.01 -1.05
N LYS A 96 15.44 11.93 -2.07
CA LYS A 96 16.29 13.06 -2.48
C LYS A 96 15.48 14.24 -3.01
N GLN A 97 14.43 13.98 -3.79
CA GLN A 97 13.52 15.04 -4.26
C GLN A 97 12.81 15.74 -3.10
N LEU A 98 12.22 14.96 -2.19
CA LEU A 98 11.55 15.49 -1.00
C LEU A 98 12.51 16.30 -0.12
N SER A 99 13.73 15.78 0.11
CA SER A 99 14.76 16.49 0.88
C SER A 99 15.07 17.85 0.27
N LYS A 100 15.25 17.92 -1.05
CA LYS A 100 15.52 19.16 -1.78
C LYS A 100 14.33 20.13 -1.74
N TRP A 101 13.11 19.62 -1.89
CA TRP A 101 11.91 20.45 -1.87
C TRP A 101 11.67 21.06 -0.49
N LEU A 102 11.75 20.24 0.55
CA LEU A 102 11.38 20.61 1.91
C LEU A 102 12.51 21.27 2.71
N ASP A 103 13.76 21.17 2.24
CA ASP A 103 14.96 21.60 2.97
C ASP A 103 15.14 20.83 4.29
N VAL A 104 14.92 19.50 4.23
CA VAL A 104 15.04 18.56 5.36
C VAL A 104 15.74 17.27 4.92
N GLN A 105 16.16 16.42 5.87
CA GLN A 105 16.82 15.15 5.59
C GLN A 105 15.80 13.99 5.53
N VAL A 106 15.27 13.70 4.34
CA VAL A 106 14.37 12.55 4.12
C VAL A 106 15.20 11.32 3.75
N GLN A 107 15.09 10.27 4.55
CA GLN A 107 15.74 8.98 4.28
C GLN A 107 14.91 8.11 3.31
N PRO A 108 15.53 7.20 2.54
CA PRO A 108 14.80 6.30 1.64
C PRO A 108 13.78 5.40 2.34
N ASP A 109 14.03 5.02 3.60
CA ASP A 109 13.09 4.22 4.39
C ASP A 109 11.92 5.07 4.95
N GLN A 110 11.96 6.40 4.78
CA GLN A 110 10.84 7.28 5.07
C GLN A 110 9.83 7.38 3.92
N VAL A 111 10.08 6.73 2.78
CA VAL A 111 9.25 6.84 1.58
C VAL A 111 8.62 5.51 1.24
N VAL A 112 7.28 5.48 1.24
CA VAL A 112 6.45 4.37 0.77
C VAL A 112 5.88 4.75 -0.59
N MET A 113 6.49 4.21 -1.65
CA MET A 113 5.96 4.21 -3.01
C MET A 113 4.85 3.17 -3.16
N SER A 114 4.02 3.29 -4.19
CA SER A 114 2.87 2.43 -4.49
C SER A 114 3.22 0.93 -4.54
N HIS A 115 4.39 0.63 -5.11
CA HIS A 115 4.93 -0.72 -5.28
C HIS A 115 5.69 -1.25 -4.06
N SER A 116 5.94 -0.44 -3.02
CA SER A 116 6.77 -0.84 -1.87
C SER A 116 6.25 -2.08 -1.13
N PRO A 117 4.92 -2.24 -0.92
CA PRO A 117 4.41 -3.42 -0.23
C PRO A 117 4.70 -4.74 -0.96
N LEU A 118 5.01 -4.74 -2.25
CA LEU A 118 5.42 -5.94 -3.00
C LEU A 118 6.68 -6.63 -2.44
N LYS A 119 7.47 -5.93 -1.60
CA LYS A 119 8.58 -6.55 -0.86
C LYS A 119 8.12 -7.68 0.07
N MET A 120 6.85 -7.67 0.48
CA MET A 120 6.22 -8.71 1.31
C MET A 120 5.68 -9.89 0.48
N PHE A 121 5.56 -9.74 -0.85
CA PHE A 121 4.95 -10.72 -1.76
C PHE A 121 5.96 -11.77 -2.23
N ARG A 122 6.66 -12.41 -1.28
CA ARG A 122 7.77 -13.34 -1.54
C ARG A 122 7.37 -14.54 -2.41
N GLN A 123 6.11 -14.96 -2.35
CA GLN A 123 5.56 -16.03 -3.19
C GLN A 123 5.56 -15.73 -4.69
N PHE A 124 5.80 -14.47 -5.09
CA PHE A 124 5.95 -14.06 -6.49
C PHE A 124 7.41 -13.73 -6.88
N HIS A 125 8.34 -13.64 -5.93
CA HIS A 125 9.70 -13.15 -6.21
C HIS A 125 10.51 -14.06 -7.14
N ASP A 126 10.29 -15.37 -7.08
CA ASP A 126 10.97 -16.36 -7.94
C ASP A 126 10.24 -16.69 -9.25
N LYS A 127 9.04 -16.11 -9.43
CA LYS A 127 8.24 -16.27 -10.65
C LYS A 127 8.74 -15.35 -11.75
N HIS A 128 8.60 -15.78 -13.00
CA HIS A 128 8.86 -14.90 -14.13
C HIS A 128 7.71 -13.90 -14.31
N VAL A 129 7.97 -12.62 -14.07
CA VAL A 129 6.93 -11.58 -14.08
C VAL A 129 7.08 -10.64 -15.28
N LEU A 130 5.95 -10.26 -15.87
CA LEU A 130 5.87 -9.14 -16.80
C LEU A 130 5.58 -7.86 -16.01
N VAL A 131 6.36 -6.80 -16.22
CA VAL A 131 6.17 -5.51 -15.54
C VAL A 131 5.74 -4.41 -16.53
N SER A 132 4.68 -3.69 -16.16
CA SER A 132 4.18 -2.50 -16.85
C SER A 132 4.19 -1.29 -15.90
N GLY A 133 4.52 -0.12 -16.43
CA GLY A 133 4.60 1.14 -15.68
C GLY A 133 5.58 2.13 -16.29
N GLN A 134 5.98 3.12 -15.51
CA GLN A 134 6.96 4.15 -15.88
C GLN A 134 8.21 4.10 -15.01
N GLY A 135 9.28 4.74 -15.47
CA GLY A 135 10.55 4.80 -14.75
C GLY A 135 11.43 3.56 -14.93
N PRO A 136 12.43 3.35 -14.04
CA PRO A 136 13.34 2.21 -14.11
C PRO A 136 12.66 0.92 -13.61
N VAL A 137 11.58 0.49 -14.27
CA VAL A 137 10.70 -0.61 -13.83
C VAL A 137 11.45 -1.93 -13.57
N LEU A 138 12.49 -2.22 -14.35
CA LEU A 138 13.34 -3.40 -14.14
C LEU A 138 14.12 -3.31 -12.82
N GLU A 139 14.67 -2.13 -12.52
CA GLU A 139 15.43 -1.89 -11.29
C GLU A 139 14.51 -1.87 -10.07
N ILE A 140 13.32 -1.26 -10.19
CA ILE A 140 12.27 -1.29 -9.17
C ILE A 140 11.93 -2.75 -8.82
N ALA A 141 11.63 -3.58 -9.82
CA ALA A 141 11.31 -4.99 -9.60
C ALA A 141 12.44 -5.76 -8.90
N LYS A 142 13.69 -5.58 -9.36
CA LYS A 142 14.85 -6.23 -8.73
C LYS A 142 15.04 -5.80 -7.27
N ASN A 143 14.90 -4.50 -6.98
CA ASN A 143 15.03 -3.96 -5.62
C ASN A 143 13.92 -4.44 -4.68
N LEU A 144 12.76 -4.82 -5.22
CA LEU A 144 11.65 -5.41 -4.45
C LEU A 144 11.84 -6.91 -4.18
N GLY A 145 12.76 -7.58 -4.88
CA GLY A 145 13.08 -9.00 -4.71
C GLY A 145 12.77 -9.88 -5.92
N PHE A 146 12.18 -9.35 -6.99
CA PHE A 146 11.85 -10.16 -8.17
C PHE A 146 13.12 -10.56 -8.94
N THR A 147 13.30 -11.86 -9.17
CA THR A 147 14.53 -12.41 -9.75
C THR A 147 14.45 -12.61 -11.27
N LYS A 148 13.23 -12.80 -11.81
CA LYS A 148 12.98 -13.04 -13.24
C LYS A 148 11.97 -12.02 -13.75
N VAL A 149 12.44 -11.03 -14.50
CA VAL A 149 11.62 -9.88 -14.91
C VAL A 149 11.74 -9.64 -16.40
N THR A 150 10.59 -9.61 -17.09
CA THR A 150 10.46 -9.09 -18.44
C THR A 150 9.71 -7.76 -18.40
N THR A 151 10.21 -6.75 -19.11
CA THR A 151 9.50 -5.47 -19.28
C THR A 151 8.63 -5.49 -20.54
N ILE A 152 7.63 -4.61 -20.62
CA ILE A 152 6.83 -4.41 -21.84
C ILE A 152 7.70 -4.13 -23.07
N GLU A 153 8.77 -3.35 -22.93
CA GLU A 153 9.70 -3.06 -24.04
C GLU A 153 10.49 -4.30 -24.44
N THR A 154 10.96 -5.11 -23.49
CA THR A 154 11.63 -6.39 -23.78
C THR A 154 10.68 -7.37 -24.49
N LEU A 155 9.43 -7.45 -24.03
CA LEU A 155 8.43 -8.32 -24.64
C LEU A 155 8.14 -7.91 -26.08
N ARG A 156 7.93 -6.61 -26.30
CA ARG A 156 7.76 -6.02 -27.63
C ARG A 156 8.94 -6.28 -28.56
N GLN A 157 10.17 -6.17 -28.08
CA GLN A 157 11.37 -6.48 -28.88
C GLN A 157 11.49 -7.97 -29.20
N THR A 158 11.04 -8.83 -28.28
CA THR A 158 11.06 -10.28 -28.47
C THR A 158 9.98 -10.74 -29.45
N PHE A 159 8.79 -10.14 -29.39
CA PHE A 159 7.64 -10.47 -30.23
C PHE A 159 7.13 -9.23 -30.99
N PRO A 160 7.88 -8.75 -32.00
CA PRO A 160 7.60 -7.45 -32.62
C PRO A 160 6.30 -7.43 -33.42
N LEU A 161 5.76 -8.60 -33.79
CA LEU A 161 4.47 -8.72 -34.47
C LEU A 161 3.25 -8.52 -33.55
N LEU A 162 3.44 -8.42 -32.23
CA LEU A 162 2.34 -8.18 -31.28
C LEU A 162 2.04 -6.68 -31.10
N ASP A 163 2.98 -5.78 -31.38
CA ASP A 163 2.81 -4.32 -31.25
C ASP A 163 2.78 -3.63 -32.63
N MET A 164 1.60 -3.68 -33.27
CA MET A 164 1.46 -3.33 -34.69
C MET A 164 0.76 -2.00 -34.97
N VAL A 165 0.24 -1.34 -33.92
CA VAL A 165 -0.52 -0.10 -34.03
C VAL A 165 0.40 1.09 -34.33
N ASP A 166 1.60 1.14 -33.74
CA ASP A 166 2.57 2.18 -34.05
C ASP A 166 3.40 1.84 -35.30
N HIS A 167 2.90 2.27 -36.45
CA HIS A 167 3.55 2.06 -37.75
C HIS A 167 4.97 2.64 -37.85
N LYS A 168 5.32 3.66 -37.05
CA LYS A 168 6.67 4.25 -37.07
C LYS A 168 7.67 3.42 -36.28
N ARG A 169 7.21 2.74 -35.23
CA ARG A 169 8.04 1.90 -34.35
C ARG A 169 7.94 0.41 -34.67
N ARG A 170 7.14 0.02 -35.65
CA ARG A 170 6.93 -1.36 -36.07
C ARG A 170 8.23 -1.99 -36.54
N GLN A 171 8.59 -3.11 -35.91
CA GLN A 171 9.62 -4.01 -36.41
C GLN A 171 8.92 -5.27 -36.93
N VAL A 172 9.43 -5.87 -38.00
CA VAL A 172 8.80 -7.04 -38.64
C VAL A 172 9.71 -8.26 -38.60
N ALA A 173 11.01 -8.07 -38.35
CA ALA A 173 11.95 -9.17 -38.23
C ALA A 173 11.67 -9.95 -36.93
N PRO A 174 11.32 -11.25 -36.98
CA PRO A 174 11.09 -12.05 -35.79
C PRO A 174 12.39 -12.22 -34.99
N CYS A 175 12.27 -12.31 -33.67
CA CYS A 175 13.42 -12.60 -32.81
C CYS A 175 13.76 -14.09 -32.91
N ALA A 176 15.01 -14.42 -33.26
CA ALA A 176 15.46 -15.81 -33.39
C ALA A 176 15.28 -16.65 -32.10
N PHE A 177 15.16 -15.98 -30.96
CA PHE A 177 15.02 -16.60 -29.64
C PHE A 177 13.59 -16.62 -29.10
N GLU A 178 12.59 -16.15 -29.87
CA GLU A 178 11.20 -16.08 -29.42
C GLU A 178 10.64 -17.45 -28.97
N LYS A 179 11.10 -18.54 -29.61
CA LYS A 179 10.74 -19.93 -29.25
C LYS A 179 11.27 -20.41 -27.91
N TYR A 180 12.28 -19.74 -27.35
CA TYR A 180 12.89 -20.07 -26.07
C TYR A 180 12.46 -19.10 -24.97
N PHE A 181 11.52 -18.20 -25.25
CA PHE A 181 11.06 -17.24 -24.28
C PHE A 181 10.41 -17.95 -23.07
N PRO A 182 10.87 -17.67 -21.84
CA PRO A 182 10.34 -18.34 -20.66
C PRO A 182 8.90 -17.89 -20.40
N LYS A 183 8.04 -18.84 -20.02
CA LYS A 183 6.64 -18.57 -19.66
C LYS A 183 6.56 -17.46 -18.61
N ILE A 184 5.71 -16.47 -18.85
CA ILE A 184 5.36 -15.46 -17.85
C ILE A 184 4.34 -16.08 -16.89
N GLU A 185 4.54 -15.90 -15.59
CA GLU A 185 3.77 -16.52 -14.52
C GLU A 185 2.92 -15.52 -13.72
N ALA A 186 3.18 -14.21 -13.86
CA ALA A 186 2.35 -13.14 -13.31
C ALA A 186 2.60 -11.80 -14.03
N VAL A 187 1.63 -10.88 -13.93
CA VAL A 187 1.74 -9.50 -14.44
C VAL A 187 1.74 -8.54 -13.25
N ILE A 188 2.66 -7.58 -13.25
CA ILE A 188 2.73 -6.51 -12.25
C ILE A 188 2.51 -5.18 -12.96
N LEU A 189 1.53 -4.43 -12.46
CA LEU A 189 1.21 -3.08 -12.89
C LEU A 189 1.70 -2.10 -11.82
N PHE A 190 2.86 -1.49 -12.04
CA PHE A 190 3.46 -0.55 -11.07
C PHE A 190 2.76 0.81 -11.05
N GLY A 191 2.15 1.21 -12.17
CA GLY A 191 1.53 2.51 -12.36
C GLY A 191 1.21 2.75 -13.84
N GLU A 192 0.76 3.96 -14.17
CA GLU A 192 0.33 4.35 -15.51
C GLU A 192 1.47 4.12 -16.51
N PRO A 193 1.32 3.27 -17.54
CA PRO A 193 2.30 3.21 -18.59
C PRO A 193 2.11 4.36 -19.58
N VAL A 194 3.17 4.67 -20.34
CA VAL A 194 3.03 5.43 -21.59
C VAL A 194 2.67 4.47 -22.73
N ARG A 195 1.92 4.95 -23.74
CA ARG A 195 1.47 4.14 -24.89
C ARG A 195 0.54 3.02 -24.44
N TRP A 196 -0.67 3.43 -24.04
CA TRP A 196 -1.67 2.52 -23.51
C TRP A 196 -2.05 1.44 -24.52
N GLU A 197 -2.10 1.77 -25.81
CA GLU A 197 -2.37 0.82 -26.90
C GLU A 197 -1.41 -0.38 -26.88
N THR A 198 -0.09 -0.13 -26.78
CA THR A 198 0.92 -1.20 -26.71
C THR A 198 0.78 -2.01 -25.43
N ASN A 199 0.57 -1.35 -24.27
CA ASN A 199 0.49 -2.05 -22.99
C ASN A 199 -0.79 -2.89 -22.88
N LEU A 200 -1.93 -2.35 -23.29
CA LEU A 200 -3.22 -3.03 -23.30
C LEU A 200 -3.16 -4.26 -24.22
N GLN A 201 -2.60 -4.13 -25.42
CA GLN A 201 -2.42 -5.24 -26.36
C GLN A 201 -1.54 -6.34 -25.74
N LEU A 202 -0.31 -6.00 -25.34
CA LEU A 202 0.67 -6.99 -24.90
C LEU A 202 0.30 -7.66 -23.57
N ILE A 203 -0.29 -6.93 -22.62
CA ILE A 203 -0.80 -7.53 -21.38
C ILE A 203 -1.95 -8.48 -21.72
N THR A 204 -2.88 -8.07 -22.59
CA THR A 204 -4.00 -8.93 -23.00
C THR A 204 -3.48 -10.20 -23.68
N ASP A 205 -2.53 -10.09 -24.61
CA ASP A 205 -1.93 -11.26 -25.29
C ASP A 205 -1.28 -12.22 -24.29
N VAL A 206 -0.57 -11.71 -23.30
CA VAL A 206 0.05 -12.51 -22.24
C VAL A 206 -1.00 -13.22 -21.38
N LEU A 207 -2.11 -12.54 -21.04
CA LEU A 207 -3.20 -13.16 -20.29
C LEU A 207 -3.94 -14.22 -21.12
N LEU A 208 -4.18 -13.97 -22.40
CA LEU A 208 -4.89 -14.88 -23.30
C LEU A 208 -4.04 -16.10 -23.69
N SER A 209 -2.72 -15.98 -23.71
CA SER A 209 -1.79 -17.04 -24.09
C SER A 209 -1.24 -17.85 -22.92
N ASP A 210 -1.76 -17.63 -21.70
CA ASP A 210 -1.22 -18.21 -20.47
C ASP A 210 0.30 -17.95 -20.32
N GLY A 211 0.76 -16.75 -20.69
CA GLY A 211 2.15 -16.34 -20.51
C GLY A 211 3.13 -16.74 -21.62
N LEU A 212 2.63 -17.29 -22.73
CA LEU A 212 3.44 -17.66 -23.90
C LEU A 212 2.89 -17.01 -25.17
N PRO A 213 3.23 -15.74 -25.47
CA PRO A 213 2.60 -14.99 -26.57
C PRO A 213 2.82 -15.53 -27.98
N ASN A 214 3.74 -16.46 -28.17
CA ASN A 214 3.94 -17.21 -29.42
C ASN A 214 3.04 -18.44 -29.57
N PHE A 215 2.18 -18.72 -28.58
CA PHE A 215 1.30 -19.87 -28.57
C PHE A 215 -0.16 -19.44 -28.50
N VAL A 216 -0.98 -20.01 -29.38
CA VAL A 216 -2.44 -19.85 -29.34
C VAL A 216 -3.02 -21.02 -28.56
N PRO A 217 -3.58 -20.81 -27.36
CA PRO A 217 -4.16 -21.90 -26.59
C PRO A 217 -5.48 -22.37 -27.20
N ARG A 218 -5.82 -23.65 -26.96
CA ARG A 218 -7.09 -24.24 -27.41
C ARG A 218 -8.30 -23.58 -26.78
N GLU A 219 -8.15 -23.14 -25.53
CA GLU A 219 -9.16 -22.43 -24.75
C GLU A 219 -8.51 -21.24 -24.05
N ILE A 220 -9.28 -20.16 -23.85
CA ILE A 220 -8.80 -18.99 -23.11
C ILE A 220 -8.67 -19.38 -21.62
N PRO A 221 -7.46 -19.27 -21.03
CA PRO A 221 -7.22 -19.67 -19.65
C PRO A 221 -8.07 -18.85 -18.68
N TYR A 222 -8.67 -19.52 -17.69
CA TYR A 222 -9.38 -18.86 -16.61
C TYR A 222 -9.41 -19.70 -15.31
N PRO A 223 -9.10 -19.10 -14.14
CA PRO A 223 -8.60 -17.74 -13.97
C PRO A 223 -7.31 -17.51 -14.78
N HIS A 224 -7.16 -16.31 -15.34
CA HIS A 224 -5.97 -15.93 -16.09
C HIS A 224 -4.77 -15.81 -15.13
N LEU A 225 -3.58 -15.52 -15.67
CA LEU A 225 -2.37 -15.31 -14.85
C LEU A 225 -2.62 -14.29 -13.73
N PRO A 226 -2.00 -14.48 -12.54
CA PRO A 226 -2.08 -13.50 -11.46
C PRO A 226 -1.69 -12.08 -11.89
N ILE A 227 -2.48 -11.09 -11.48
CA ILE A 227 -2.22 -9.67 -11.72
C ILE A 227 -2.07 -8.96 -10.38
N LEU A 228 -0.96 -8.25 -10.19
CA LEU A 228 -0.69 -7.41 -9.03
C LEU A 228 -0.69 -5.96 -9.49
N ALA A 229 -1.67 -5.16 -9.06
CA ALA A 229 -1.75 -3.73 -9.37
C ALA A 229 -1.35 -2.90 -8.16
N CYS A 230 -0.50 -1.87 -8.37
CA CYS A 230 0.11 -1.11 -7.29
C CYS A 230 -0.50 0.27 -7.06
N ASN A 231 -1.34 0.76 -7.97
CA ASN A 231 -1.98 2.07 -7.86
C ASN A 231 -3.41 1.97 -8.40
N MET A 232 -4.40 2.36 -7.61
CA MET A 232 -5.81 2.29 -8.02
C MET A 232 -6.42 3.65 -8.32
N ASP A 233 -5.63 4.72 -8.21
CA ASP A 233 -6.15 6.08 -8.31
C ASP A 233 -6.70 6.32 -9.70
N LEU A 234 -8.00 6.61 -9.79
CA LEU A 234 -8.60 7.05 -11.04
C LEU A 234 -8.09 8.45 -11.40
N LEU A 235 -7.92 9.31 -10.40
CA LEU A 235 -7.52 10.71 -10.54
C LEU A 235 -6.41 11.07 -9.56
N TRP A 236 -5.51 11.95 -9.99
CA TRP A 236 -4.45 12.52 -9.15
C TRP A 236 -4.16 13.98 -9.53
N MET A 237 -3.47 14.72 -8.65
CA MET A 237 -3.19 16.14 -8.86
C MET A 237 -1.81 16.43 -9.44
N ALA A 238 -1.80 16.97 -10.66
CA ALA A 238 -0.62 17.51 -11.33
C ALA A 238 -0.66 19.06 -11.35
N GLU A 239 0.08 19.68 -12.28
CA GLU A 239 0.14 21.14 -12.43
C GLU A 239 -1.15 21.76 -13.02
N ALA A 240 -1.97 20.98 -13.71
CA ALA A 240 -3.21 21.46 -14.33
C ALA A 240 -4.26 21.86 -13.27
N CYS A 241 -5.18 22.74 -13.65
CA CYS A 241 -6.28 23.18 -12.77
C CYS A 241 -7.32 22.10 -12.47
N ILE A 242 -7.31 20.99 -13.22
CA ILE A 242 -8.22 19.85 -13.05
C ILE A 242 -7.42 18.54 -12.88
N PRO A 243 -7.84 17.62 -12.00
CA PRO A 243 -7.15 16.34 -11.74
C PRO A 243 -6.90 15.54 -13.02
N ARG A 244 -5.75 14.86 -13.12
CA ARG A 244 -5.35 14.04 -14.29
C ARG A 244 -5.71 12.58 -14.07
N PHE A 245 -5.88 11.82 -15.15
CA PHE A 245 -6.09 10.38 -15.08
C PHE A 245 -4.88 9.69 -14.44
N GLY A 246 -5.15 8.82 -13.47
CA GLY A 246 -4.20 7.93 -12.85
C GLY A 246 -4.31 6.49 -13.37
N HIS A 247 -3.68 5.55 -12.66
CA HIS A 247 -3.56 4.17 -13.07
C HIS A 247 -4.88 3.44 -13.08
N GLY A 248 -5.82 3.84 -12.21
CA GLY A 248 -7.18 3.31 -12.18
C GLY A 248 -7.89 3.45 -13.54
N CYS A 249 -7.62 4.51 -14.31
CA CYS A 249 -8.18 4.65 -15.66
C CYS A 249 -7.60 3.61 -16.64
N PHE A 250 -6.29 3.35 -16.56
CA PHE A 250 -5.64 2.32 -17.38
C PHE A 250 -6.18 0.92 -17.03
N MET A 251 -6.30 0.63 -15.73
CA MET A 251 -6.90 -0.61 -15.21
C MET A 251 -8.33 -0.80 -15.73
N HIS A 252 -9.15 0.25 -15.66
CA HIS A 252 -10.51 0.23 -16.20
C HIS A 252 -10.54 -0.09 -17.71
N CYS A 253 -9.64 0.50 -18.51
CA CYS A 253 -9.52 0.15 -19.92
C CYS A 253 -9.12 -1.32 -20.13
N LEU A 254 -8.14 -1.82 -19.38
CA LEU A 254 -7.69 -3.22 -19.46
C LEU A 254 -8.82 -4.19 -19.12
N GLU A 255 -9.56 -3.89 -18.05
CA GLU A 255 -10.72 -4.65 -17.62
C GLU A 255 -11.81 -4.74 -18.68
N CYS A 256 -12.21 -3.59 -19.24
CA CYS A 256 -13.24 -3.52 -20.27
C CYS A 256 -12.82 -4.27 -21.53
N LEU A 257 -11.58 -4.12 -21.97
CA LEU A 257 -11.05 -4.84 -23.13
C LEU A 257 -11.00 -6.34 -22.88
N TYR A 258 -10.47 -6.78 -21.74
CA TYR A 258 -10.42 -8.20 -21.39
C TYR A 258 -11.83 -8.81 -21.34
N GLN A 259 -12.79 -8.14 -20.71
CA GLN A 259 -14.18 -8.60 -20.66
C GLN A 259 -14.81 -8.63 -22.06
N LYS A 260 -14.57 -7.62 -22.89
CA LYS A 260 -15.13 -7.55 -24.24
C LYS A 260 -14.60 -8.67 -25.15
N VAL A 261 -13.32 -9.03 -25.00
CA VAL A 261 -12.66 -10.06 -25.81
C VAL A 261 -12.98 -11.47 -25.31
N THR A 262 -13.05 -11.67 -24.00
CA THR A 262 -13.17 -13.03 -23.40
C THR A 262 -14.57 -13.39 -22.92
N GLY A 263 -15.43 -12.39 -22.71
CA GLY A 263 -16.70 -12.54 -22.00
C GLY A 263 -16.54 -12.80 -20.50
N ARG A 264 -15.32 -12.70 -19.94
CA ARG A 264 -15.01 -13.00 -18.52
C ARG A 264 -14.44 -11.79 -17.82
N GLU A 265 -14.70 -11.68 -16.52
CA GLU A 265 -14.14 -10.59 -15.71
C GLU A 265 -12.65 -10.80 -15.44
N LEU A 266 -11.87 -9.72 -15.61
CA LEU A 266 -10.48 -9.65 -15.18
C LEU A 266 -10.41 -9.66 -13.63
N LYS A 267 -9.56 -10.51 -13.07
CA LYS A 267 -9.38 -10.70 -11.62
C LYS A 267 -8.00 -10.27 -11.16
N TYR A 268 -7.94 -9.35 -10.21
CA TYR A 268 -6.68 -8.99 -9.56
C TYR A 268 -6.38 -9.96 -8.42
N THR A 269 -5.13 -10.42 -8.36
CA THR A 269 -4.64 -11.24 -7.24
C THR A 269 -4.26 -10.37 -6.05
N ALA A 270 -3.80 -9.15 -6.32
CA ALA A 270 -3.51 -8.15 -5.30
C ALA A 270 -3.76 -6.75 -5.84
N LEU A 271 -4.45 -5.95 -5.03
CA LEU A 271 -4.62 -4.52 -5.21
C LEU A 271 -3.87 -3.81 -4.08
N ILE A 272 -2.79 -3.14 -4.45
CA ILE A 272 -1.79 -2.54 -3.57
C ILE A 272 -1.77 -1.02 -3.85
N GLY A 273 -1.11 -0.25 -2.97
CA GLY A 273 -1.21 1.21 -2.95
C GLY A 273 -2.38 1.65 -2.08
N LYS A 274 -2.48 2.95 -1.79
CA LYS A 274 -3.67 3.51 -1.11
C LYS A 274 -4.90 3.27 -2.01
N PRO A 275 -6.09 2.96 -1.46
CA PRO A 275 -6.42 2.86 -0.04
C PRO A 275 -6.17 1.48 0.63
N SER A 276 -5.46 0.55 -0.03
CA SER A 276 -5.28 -0.82 0.47
C SER A 276 -4.65 -0.88 1.86
N GLU A 277 -5.23 -1.69 2.75
CA GLU A 277 -4.81 -1.80 4.16
C GLU A 277 -3.32 -2.20 4.29
N ILE A 278 -2.84 -3.08 3.40
CA ILE A 278 -1.44 -3.55 3.37
C ILE A 278 -0.43 -2.41 3.23
N THR A 279 -0.82 -1.32 2.55
CA THR A 279 0.01 -0.11 2.39
C THR A 279 0.20 0.59 3.73
N TYR A 280 -0.86 0.69 4.53
CA TYR A 280 -0.83 1.34 5.84
C TYR A 280 -0.15 0.47 6.88
N HIS A 281 -0.31 -0.85 6.83
CA HIS A 281 0.49 -1.80 7.62
C HIS A 281 1.99 -1.63 7.38
N HIS A 282 2.39 -1.59 6.11
CA HIS A 282 3.79 -1.40 5.75
C HIS A 282 4.32 -0.03 6.20
N ALA A 283 3.49 1.01 6.07
CA ALA A 283 3.84 2.35 6.53
C ALA A 283 3.97 2.41 8.07
N ASP A 284 3.05 1.83 8.84
CA ASP A 284 3.12 1.79 10.31
C ASP A 284 4.38 1.06 10.80
N TYR A 285 4.73 -0.07 10.17
CA TYR A 285 5.98 -0.77 10.44
C TYR A 285 7.22 0.12 10.23
N LEU A 286 7.30 0.80 9.08
CA LEU A 286 8.43 1.70 8.78
C LEU A 286 8.46 2.93 9.69
N LEU A 287 7.29 3.46 10.07
CA LEU A 287 7.16 4.60 10.97
C LEU A 287 7.63 4.21 12.37
N SER A 288 7.28 3.00 12.82
CA SER A 288 7.74 2.43 14.09
C SER A 288 9.26 2.23 14.12
N LEU A 289 9.86 1.75 13.03
CA LEU A 289 11.33 1.68 12.89
C LEU A 289 11.99 3.06 12.93
N GLN A 290 11.41 4.04 12.22
CA GLN A 290 11.90 5.41 12.25
C GLN A 290 11.83 5.98 13.67
N ALA A 291 10.70 5.80 14.37
CA ALA A 291 10.50 6.26 15.74
C ALA A 291 11.61 5.73 16.67
N GLN A 292 11.90 4.42 16.60
CA GLN A 292 12.99 3.82 17.38
C GLN A 292 14.34 4.44 17.03
N SER A 293 14.64 4.66 15.75
CA SER A 293 15.91 5.25 15.29
C SER A 293 16.15 6.68 15.81
N ILE A 294 15.07 7.44 16.07
CA ILE A 294 15.14 8.81 16.63
C ILE A 294 14.88 8.84 18.14
N GLY A 295 14.87 7.66 18.80
CA GLY A 295 14.80 7.52 20.25
C GLY A 295 13.39 7.65 20.84
N ILE A 296 12.35 7.40 20.05
CA ILE A 296 10.95 7.35 20.48
C ILE A 296 10.54 5.89 20.72
N ASN A 297 9.88 5.65 21.87
CA ASN A 297 9.59 4.30 22.36
C ASN A 297 8.37 3.63 21.72
N GLY A 298 7.60 4.37 20.91
CA GLY A 298 6.40 3.87 20.24
C GLY A 298 5.54 4.98 19.67
N VAL A 299 4.81 4.67 18.60
CA VAL A 299 3.77 5.52 18.02
C VAL A 299 2.42 4.91 18.40
N GLN A 300 1.59 5.66 19.12
CA GLN A 300 0.24 5.27 19.55
C GLN A 300 -0.82 5.80 18.58
N THR A 301 -0.63 7.02 18.08
CA THR A 301 -1.53 7.68 17.13
C THR A 301 -0.81 7.98 15.82
N ILE A 302 -1.39 7.57 14.70
CA ILE A 302 -0.94 7.96 13.36
C ILE A 302 -1.90 8.98 12.76
N TYR A 303 -1.37 10.08 12.25
CA TYR A 303 -2.13 11.08 11.51
C TYR A 303 -1.88 10.94 10.01
N CYS A 304 -2.91 10.53 9.27
CA CYS A 304 -2.89 10.35 7.82
C CYS A 304 -3.36 11.65 7.15
N ILE A 305 -2.44 12.38 6.53
CA ILE A 305 -2.70 13.67 5.88
C ILE A 305 -2.72 13.47 4.37
N GLY A 306 -3.86 13.75 3.74
CA GLY A 306 -4.09 13.53 2.32
C GLY A 306 -5.05 14.52 1.68
N ASP A 307 -5.08 14.56 0.36
CA ASP A 307 -5.92 15.47 -0.42
C ASP A 307 -7.12 14.77 -1.09
N ASN A 308 -7.13 13.42 -1.08
CA ASN A 308 -8.13 12.63 -1.78
C ASN A 308 -8.99 11.79 -0.80
N PRO A 309 -10.30 12.08 -0.69
CA PRO A 309 -11.21 11.33 0.19
C PRO A 309 -11.29 9.83 -0.09
N GLU A 310 -11.13 9.43 -1.35
CA GLU A 310 -11.32 8.05 -1.79
C GLU A 310 -10.07 7.18 -1.60
N THR A 311 -8.90 7.80 -1.38
CA THR A 311 -7.63 7.09 -1.29
C THR A 311 -6.99 7.29 0.08
N ASP A 312 -6.66 8.54 0.44
CA ASP A 312 -5.92 8.85 1.67
C ASP A 312 -6.80 8.74 2.91
N ILE A 313 -7.99 9.35 2.83
CA ILE A 313 -8.93 9.39 3.95
C ILE A 313 -9.55 8.02 4.16
N TYR A 314 -10.04 7.41 3.08
CA TYR A 314 -10.55 6.05 3.12
C TYR A 314 -9.50 5.07 3.65
N GLY A 315 -8.27 5.11 3.14
CA GLY A 315 -7.20 4.21 3.58
C GLY A 315 -6.83 4.39 5.05
N GLY A 316 -6.69 5.63 5.52
CA GLY A 316 -6.42 5.92 6.94
C GLY A 316 -7.55 5.45 7.86
N ASN A 317 -8.80 5.66 7.45
CA ASN A 317 -9.97 5.23 8.22
C ASN A 317 -10.16 3.71 8.19
N LEU A 318 -9.87 3.05 7.06
CA LEU A 318 -9.85 1.59 6.94
C LEU A 318 -8.83 0.99 7.89
N TYR A 319 -7.62 1.55 7.93
CA TYR A 319 -6.59 1.13 8.86
C TYR A 319 -6.98 1.36 10.32
N ASN A 320 -7.64 2.49 10.64
CA ASN A 320 -8.16 2.72 11.99
C ASN A 320 -9.21 1.66 12.40
N ARG A 321 -10.07 1.23 11.48
CA ARG A 321 -11.03 0.14 11.71
C ARG A 321 -10.31 -1.17 12.00
N TYR A 322 -9.26 -1.50 11.25
CA TYR A 322 -8.40 -2.65 11.52
C TYR A 322 -7.80 -2.58 12.93
N LEU A 323 -7.21 -1.44 13.32
CA LEU A 323 -6.59 -1.25 14.64
C LEU A 323 -7.59 -1.49 15.79
N HIS A 324 -8.82 -0.99 15.65
CA HIS A 324 -9.88 -1.26 16.62
C HIS A 324 -10.26 -2.74 16.71
N SER A 325 -10.36 -3.43 15.57
CA SER A 325 -10.63 -4.88 15.51
C SER A 325 -9.49 -5.68 16.15
N ARG A 326 -8.23 -5.34 15.86
CA ARG A 326 -7.03 -5.94 16.44
C ARG A 326 -7.04 -5.83 17.97
N SER A 327 -7.23 -4.62 18.50
CA SER A 327 -7.26 -4.38 19.95
C SER A 327 -8.44 -5.08 20.62
N ALA A 328 -9.61 -5.18 19.96
CA ALA A 328 -10.74 -5.95 20.46
C ALA A 328 -10.44 -7.46 20.53
N LYS A 329 -9.80 -8.03 19.50
CA LYS A 329 -9.37 -9.44 19.46
C LYS A 329 -8.35 -9.74 20.56
N GLN A 330 -7.33 -8.90 20.72
CA GLN A 330 -6.32 -9.04 21.78
C GLN A 330 -6.96 -8.98 23.18
N ARG A 331 -7.89 -8.05 23.43
CA ARG A 331 -8.64 -7.98 24.69
C ARG A 331 -9.48 -9.24 24.95
N LYS A 332 -10.13 -9.80 23.92
CA LYS A 332 -10.88 -11.07 24.04
C LYS A 332 -9.95 -12.24 24.37
N GLN A 333 -8.80 -12.33 23.72
CA GLN A 333 -7.81 -13.38 23.98
C GLN A 333 -7.21 -13.25 25.40
N ALA A 334 -6.83 -12.05 25.83
CA ALA A 334 -6.32 -11.81 27.18
C ALA A 334 -7.35 -12.22 28.27
N LYS A 335 -8.64 -11.90 28.06
CA LYS A 335 -9.72 -12.34 28.96
C LYS A 335 -9.85 -13.86 29.01
N LYS A 336 -9.75 -14.56 27.86
CA LYS A 336 -9.78 -16.04 27.81
C LYS A 336 -8.59 -16.64 28.57
N VAL A 337 -7.37 -16.10 28.38
CA VAL A 337 -6.17 -16.57 29.10
C VAL A 337 -6.29 -16.33 30.59
N GLN A 338 -6.81 -15.18 31.03
CA GLN A 338 -7.02 -14.88 32.45
C GLN A 338 -8.10 -15.79 33.06
N GLN A 339 -9.16 -16.11 32.33
CA GLN A 339 -10.16 -17.10 32.77
C GLN A 339 -9.56 -18.49 32.90
N LEU A 340 -8.80 -18.96 31.91
CA LEU A 340 -8.10 -20.25 31.96
C LEU A 340 -7.10 -20.33 33.12
N ALA A 341 -6.34 -19.27 33.38
CA ALA A 341 -5.39 -19.19 34.49
C ALA A 341 -6.09 -19.21 35.87
N ASN A 342 -7.31 -18.67 35.96
CA ASN A 342 -8.13 -18.72 37.17
C ASN A 342 -8.80 -20.09 37.37
N THR A 343 -9.14 -20.80 36.28
CA THR A 343 -9.74 -22.15 36.33
C THR A 343 -8.72 -23.25 36.60
N THR A 344 -7.42 -23.05 36.30
CA THR A 344 -6.37 -24.05 36.60
C THR A 344 -6.05 -24.26 38.09
N ASN A 345 -6.68 -23.50 39.00
CA ASN A 345 -6.67 -23.82 40.43
C ASN A 345 -7.77 -24.83 40.85
N SER A 346 -8.59 -25.32 39.92
CA SER A 346 -9.58 -26.38 40.18
C SER A 346 -9.62 -27.37 39.01
N SER A 347 -9.03 -28.55 39.23
CA SER A 347 -9.26 -29.82 38.51
C SER A 347 -9.21 -29.78 36.97
N ILE A 348 -8.14 -30.36 36.43
CA ILE A 348 -7.96 -30.69 35.01
C ILE A 348 -9.04 -31.68 34.56
N ASN A 349 -9.91 -31.27 33.64
CA ASN A 349 -10.52 -32.17 32.67
C ASN A 349 -10.47 -31.51 31.29
N SER A 350 -9.95 -32.28 30.35
CA SER A 350 -9.64 -31.93 28.98
C SER A 350 -10.90 -31.91 28.12
N ASP A 351 -11.27 -30.74 27.60
CA ASP A 351 -12.09 -30.63 26.38
C ASP A 351 -11.46 -29.61 25.45
N MET A 352 -10.75 -30.14 24.45
CA MET A 352 -9.97 -29.39 23.47
C MET A 352 -10.73 -29.35 22.13
N SER A 353 -11.93 -28.76 22.13
CA SER A 353 -12.80 -28.71 20.94
C SER A 353 -13.43 -27.35 20.64
N SER A 354 -12.90 -26.23 21.16
CA SER A 354 -13.51 -24.89 20.96
C SER A 354 -12.58 -23.83 20.34
N VAL A 355 -11.64 -24.25 19.48
CA VAL A 355 -10.70 -23.33 18.82
C VAL A 355 -11.05 -23.04 17.34
N ASP A 356 -12.07 -23.66 16.76
CA ASP A 356 -12.34 -23.57 15.31
C ASP A 356 -13.35 -22.49 14.88
N GLU A 357 -13.79 -21.60 15.78
CA GLU A 357 -14.62 -20.45 15.39
C GLU A 357 -13.86 -19.15 15.58
N LEU A 358 -13.19 -18.70 14.50
CA LEU A 358 -12.90 -17.31 14.11
C LEU A 358 -11.77 -17.33 13.05
N MET A 359 -12.08 -17.79 11.84
CA MET A 359 -11.22 -17.57 10.67
C MET A 359 -11.92 -16.58 9.75
N ASP A 360 -11.62 -15.30 9.95
CA ASP A 360 -11.94 -14.27 8.96
C ASP A 360 -10.87 -14.34 7.86
N THR A 361 -11.29 -14.55 6.62
CA THR A 361 -10.39 -14.98 5.53
C THR A 361 -9.46 -13.89 5.02
N GLU A 362 -9.76 -12.61 5.27
CA GLU A 362 -8.93 -11.47 4.83
C GLU A 362 -7.79 -11.18 5.82
N ASP A 363 -8.06 -11.15 7.12
CA ASP A 363 -7.03 -10.97 8.17
C ASP A 363 -5.95 -12.04 8.10
N THR A 364 -6.34 -13.27 7.75
CA THR A 364 -5.39 -14.39 7.62
C THR A 364 -4.39 -14.19 6.47
N VAL A 365 -4.80 -13.52 5.38
CA VAL A 365 -3.93 -13.24 4.22
C VAL A 365 -2.95 -12.12 4.55
N ILE A 366 -3.41 -11.09 5.27
CA ILE A 366 -2.54 -10.01 5.76
C ILE A 366 -1.53 -10.58 6.77
N ASP A 367 -1.95 -11.38 7.75
CA ASP A 367 -1.04 -12.05 8.70
C ASP A 367 -0.04 -13.00 8.01
N LEU A 368 -0.46 -13.71 6.96
CA LEU A 368 0.43 -14.57 6.14
C LEU A 368 1.41 -13.77 5.27
N MET A 369 1.01 -12.60 4.77
CA MET A 369 1.87 -11.72 3.95
C MET A 369 2.79 -10.84 4.80
N SER A 370 2.40 -10.54 6.04
CA SER A 370 3.15 -9.80 7.05
C SER A 370 4.07 -10.69 7.90
N SER A 371 4.19 -11.98 7.61
CA SER A 371 5.03 -12.93 8.39
C SER A 371 6.54 -12.60 8.40
N GLY A 372 6.97 -11.54 7.70
CA GLY A 372 8.33 -11.00 7.71
C GLY A 372 8.49 -9.69 8.48
N THR A 373 7.42 -9.09 8.98
CA THR A 373 7.45 -7.90 9.84
C THR A 373 7.36 -8.30 11.30
N ASP A 374 8.25 -7.77 12.13
CA ASP A 374 8.17 -7.95 13.58
C ASP A 374 7.04 -7.09 14.14
N GLU A 375 5.82 -7.61 14.14
CA GLU A 375 4.63 -6.89 14.65
C GLU A 375 4.76 -6.43 16.11
N SER A 376 5.71 -6.99 16.88
CA SER A 376 5.93 -6.58 18.26
C SER A 376 6.39 -5.12 18.40
N ILE A 377 6.89 -4.51 17.32
CA ILE A 377 7.28 -3.10 17.31
C ILE A 377 6.10 -2.14 17.06
N ILE A 378 4.98 -2.64 16.54
CA ILE A 378 3.83 -1.81 16.15
C ILE A 378 2.92 -1.58 17.36
N LEU A 379 3.10 -0.42 17.99
CA LEU A 379 2.35 0.01 19.18
C LEU A 379 1.16 0.93 18.85
N THR A 380 0.84 1.10 17.57
CA THR A 380 -0.24 1.97 17.10
C THR A 380 -1.60 1.44 17.53
N ASP A 381 -2.39 2.30 18.17
CA ASP A 381 -3.75 2.00 18.64
C ASP A 381 -4.83 2.73 17.83
N LYS A 382 -4.45 3.81 17.16
CA LYS A 382 -5.38 4.71 16.49
C LYS A 382 -4.76 5.32 15.23
N SER A 383 -5.57 5.43 14.18
CA SER A 383 -5.29 6.26 13.01
C SER A 383 -6.35 7.36 12.86
N VAL A 384 -5.90 8.57 12.51
CA VAL A 384 -6.73 9.76 12.36
C VAL A 384 -6.49 10.36 10.98
N SER A 385 -7.56 10.51 10.20
CA SER A 385 -7.50 11.10 8.85
C SER A 385 -7.70 12.63 8.89
N ILE A 386 -6.85 13.36 8.18
CA ILE A 386 -6.93 14.81 7.98
C ILE A 386 -6.91 15.10 6.48
N LEU A 387 -8.00 15.70 5.98
CA LEU A 387 -8.12 16.12 4.59
C LEU A 387 -7.59 17.54 4.41
N VAL A 388 -6.71 17.74 3.42
CA VAL A 388 -6.24 19.08 3.04
C VAL A 388 -6.94 19.57 1.77
N CYS A 389 -7.20 20.88 1.70
CA CYS A 389 -7.91 21.51 0.58
C CYS A 389 -7.00 21.96 -0.58
N THR A 390 -5.81 21.35 -0.70
CA THR A 390 -4.77 21.76 -1.65
C THR A 390 -4.62 20.84 -2.85
N GLY A 391 -5.51 19.87 -3.06
CA GLY A 391 -5.36 18.87 -4.11
C GLY A 391 -6.68 18.46 -4.78
N VAL A 392 -6.94 17.15 -4.88
CA VAL A 392 -8.15 16.56 -5.50
C VAL A 392 -9.39 17.15 -4.84
N TYR A 393 -9.36 17.26 -3.51
CA TYR A 393 -10.35 18.02 -2.76
C TYR A 393 -9.96 19.51 -2.67
N THR A 394 -10.94 20.38 -2.95
CA THR A 394 -10.86 21.82 -2.70
C THR A 394 -12.19 22.33 -2.11
N THR A 395 -12.16 23.44 -1.37
CA THR A 395 -13.37 24.02 -0.74
C THR A 395 -14.42 24.50 -1.75
N ASP A 396 -13.97 24.88 -2.96
CA ASP A 396 -14.81 25.50 -3.99
C ASP A 396 -15.21 24.49 -5.09
N SER A 397 -14.54 23.33 -5.15
CA SER A 397 -14.82 22.26 -6.10
C SER A 397 -14.42 20.92 -5.51
N ASP A 398 -15.41 20.11 -5.18
CA ASP A 398 -15.21 18.69 -4.96
C ASP A 398 -15.45 17.98 -6.30
N PHE A 399 -14.39 17.48 -6.93
CA PHE A 399 -14.51 16.70 -8.17
C PHE A 399 -15.24 15.35 -7.95
N VAL A 400 -15.45 14.96 -6.70
CA VAL A 400 -16.28 13.81 -6.30
C VAL A 400 -17.75 14.22 -6.08
N THR A 401 -18.01 15.47 -5.68
CA THR A 401 -19.37 16.01 -5.41
C THR A 401 -19.67 17.34 -6.12
N TYR A 402 -19.51 17.42 -7.44
CA TYR A 402 -19.90 18.62 -8.19
C TYR A 402 -21.43 18.82 -8.16
N GLY A 403 -21.94 19.68 -7.28
CA GLY A 403 -23.37 20.04 -7.24
C GLY A 403 -24.30 19.13 -6.41
N GLY A 404 -23.79 18.44 -5.38
CA GLY A 404 -24.62 17.83 -4.34
C GLY A 404 -25.33 16.53 -4.70
N LYS A 405 -25.02 15.91 -5.84
CA LYS A 405 -25.32 14.51 -6.14
C LYS A 405 -23.99 13.75 -6.29
N GLU A 406 -23.88 12.54 -5.75
CA GLU A 406 -22.77 11.63 -6.08
C GLU A 406 -22.81 11.37 -7.59
N ILE A 407 -21.89 11.98 -8.36
CA ILE A 407 -21.91 11.89 -9.83
C ILE A 407 -21.10 10.69 -10.33
N SER A 408 -20.08 10.22 -9.60
CA SER A 408 -19.22 9.13 -10.08
C SER A 408 -18.44 8.46 -8.95
N ASN A 409 -18.49 7.12 -8.91
CA ASN A 409 -17.61 6.32 -8.05
C ASN A 409 -16.22 6.24 -8.72
N HIS A 410 -15.19 6.85 -8.12
CA HIS A 410 -13.82 6.82 -8.66
C HIS A 410 -12.97 5.67 -8.10
N ASN A 411 -13.57 4.78 -7.32
CA ASN A 411 -12.86 3.64 -6.75
C ASN A 411 -12.80 2.48 -7.73
N HIS A 412 -11.81 1.63 -7.52
CA HIS A 412 -11.72 0.35 -8.20
C HIS A 412 -12.93 -0.53 -7.85
N ARG A 413 -13.48 -1.24 -8.84
CA ARG A 413 -14.72 -2.03 -8.68
C ARG A 413 -14.66 -3.14 -7.63
N ASP A 414 -13.46 -3.67 -7.38
CA ASP A 414 -13.23 -4.75 -6.40
C ASP A 414 -13.09 -4.22 -4.96
N PHE A 415 -13.17 -2.90 -4.75
CA PHE A 415 -13.30 -2.29 -3.43
C PHE A 415 -14.77 -2.02 -3.13
N VAL A 416 -15.38 -2.82 -2.25
CA VAL A 416 -16.71 -2.53 -1.71
C VAL A 416 -16.57 -1.40 -0.69
N LEU A 417 -17.10 -0.23 -1.04
CA LEU A 417 -16.91 0.96 -0.22
C LEU A 417 -17.94 1.05 0.90
N ASP A 418 -17.42 1.40 2.05
CA ASP A 418 -18.19 2.00 3.12
C ASP A 418 -18.05 3.52 2.99
N SER A 419 -19.14 4.21 2.63
CA SER A 419 -19.14 5.67 2.42
C SER A 419 -18.75 6.45 3.67
N GLU A 420 -18.93 5.86 4.86
CA GLU A 420 -18.52 6.49 6.12
C GLU A 420 -16.99 6.58 6.23
N LEU A 421 -16.24 5.67 5.59
CA LEU A 421 -14.78 5.72 5.59
C LEU A 421 -14.22 6.85 4.73
N LYS A 422 -15.00 7.46 3.83
CA LYS A 422 -14.55 8.64 3.06
C LYS A 422 -14.59 9.94 3.87
N LYS A 423 -15.25 9.95 5.03
CA LYS A 423 -15.40 11.14 5.87
C LYS A 423 -14.12 11.37 6.68
N PRO A 424 -13.43 12.51 6.50
CA PRO A 424 -12.23 12.79 7.27
C PRO A 424 -12.58 13.10 8.72
N THR A 425 -11.65 12.84 9.64
CA THR A 425 -11.81 13.27 11.05
C THR A 425 -11.71 14.78 11.17
N TYR A 426 -10.78 15.38 10.40
CA TYR A 426 -10.58 16.82 10.34
C TYR A 426 -10.35 17.28 8.90
N VAL A 427 -10.70 18.53 8.62
CA VAL A 427 -10.42 19.20 7.35
C VAL A 427 -9.60 20.45 7.65
N THR A 428 -8.52 20.67 6.91
CA THR A 428 -7.64 21.84 7.08
C THR A 428 -7.29 22.46 5.73
N GLN A 429 -6.96 23.74 5.73
CA GLN A 429 -6.70 24.43 4.47
C GLN A 429 -5.47 23.89 3.74
N ASN A 430 -4.44 23.44 4.46
CA ASN A 430 -3.20 22.94 3.89
C ASN A 430 -2.39 22.15 4.96
N VAL A 431 -1.26 21.57 4.55
CA VAL A 431 -0.43 20.71 5.40
C VAL A 431 0.12 21.38 6.68
N LEU A 432 0.40 22.70 6.66
CA LEU A 432 0.87 23.41 7.85
C LEU A 432 -0.21 23.48 8.93
N GLU A 433 -1.44 23.78 8.53
CA GLU A 433 -2.57 23.84 9.46
C GLU A 433 -2.93 22.44 9.98
N ALA A 434 -2.74 21.40 9.17
CA ALA A 434 -2.84 20.01 9.63
C ALA A 434 -1.80 19.69 10.73
N VAL A 435 -0.54 20.06 10.53
CA VAL A 435 0.54 19.82 11.52
C VAL A 435 0.27 20.60 12.82
N LYS A 436 -0.10 21.89 12.72
CA LYS A 436 -0.45 22.71 13.89
C LYS A 436 -1.63 22.13 14.68
N LEU A 437 -2.68 21.69 13.98
CA LEU A 437 -3.83 21.03 14.61
C LEU A 437 -3.40 19.79 15.39
N VAL A 438 -2.52 18.96 14.84
CA VAL A 438 -2.01 17.76 15.53
C VAL A 438 -1.22 18.15 16.77
N PHE A 439 -0.35 19.16 16.66
CA PHE A 439 0.44 19.64 17.81
C PHE A 439 -0.46 20.13 18.95
N GLU A 440 -1.53 20.86 18.62
CA GLU A 440 -2.54 21.27 19.60
C GLU A 440 -3.25 20.06 20.24
N LYS A 441 -3.67 19.07 19.45
CA LYS A 441 -4.37 17.87 19.93
C LYS A 441 -3.50 16.98 20.82
N GLU A 442 -2.21 16.90 20.53
CA GLU A 442 -1.24 16.09 21.26
C GLU A 442 -0.54 16.88 22.38
N ASN A 443 -0.90 18.17 22.57
CA ASN A 443 -0.27 19.08 23.53
C ASN A 443 1.27 19.09 23.39
N TYR A 444 1.73 19.15 22.14
CA TYR A 444 3.13 19.16 21.73
C TYR A 444 3.54 20.59 21.34
N HIS A 445 4.61 21.12 21.96
CA HIS A 445 5.03 22.51 21.87
C HIS A 445 6.49 22.65 21.42
#